data_AF-A0A0D0DMN4-F1
#
_entry.id   AF-A0A0D0DMN4-F1
#
_cell.length_a   1.000
_cell.length_b   1.000
_cell.length_c   1.000
_cell.angle_alpha   90.00
_cell.angle_beta   90.00
_cell.angle_gamma   90.00
#
_symmetry.space_group_name_H-M   'P 1'
#
loop_
_entity.id
_entity.type
_entity.pdbx_description
1 polymer ?
#
loop_
_entity_poly.entity_id
_entity_poly.type
_entity_poly.pdbx_seq_one_letter_code
_entity_poly.pdbx_strand_id
1 'polypeptide(L)'
;CYKVFKAYHSSVWSEILEVFEMAEMTKNVNQTFSQRAQMFNKLQRRFQVDAGAIKHGFQAAVIMCGNAVNEDASLGFAHTTPGATEYFETRCRTDENGMIGNLKSHVL
;
A
#
# COMPACT_ATOMS: atom_id res chain seq x y z
N CYS A 1 -10.26 -8.59 -6.16
CA CYS A 1 -9.77 -7.55 -7.10
C CYS A 1 -8.78 -8.03 -8.15
N TYR A 2 -7.81 -8.93 -7.88
CA TYR A 2 -6.67 -9.12 -8.81
C TYR A 2 -6.80 -10.21 -9.89
N LYS A 3 -8.00 -10.71 -10.25
CA LYS A 3 -8.12 -11.86 -11.17
C LYS A 3 -7.44 -11.61 -12.53
N VAL A 4 -7.65 -10.44 -13.13
CA VAL A 4 -7.05 -10.07 -14.42
C VAL A 4 -5.54 -9.86 -14.30
N PHE A 5 -5.09 -9.20 -13.22
CA PHE A 5 -3.66 -9.01 -12.94
C PHE A 5 -2.93 -10.35 -12.78
N LYS A 6 -3.50 -11.28 -12.01
CA LYS A 6 -2.94 -12.63 -11.83
C LYS A 6 -2.90 -13.42 -13.14
N ALA A 7 -3.87 -13.24 -14.03
CA ALA A 7 -3.86 -13.89 -15.33
C ALA A 7 -2.79 -13.31 -16.27
N TYR A 8 -2.62 -11.98 -16.28
CA TYR A 8 -1.63 -11.29 -17.12
C TYR A 8 -0.19 -11.49 -16.64
N HIS A 9 0.01 -11.59 -15.33
CA HIS A 9 1.31 -11.82 -14.69
C HIS A 9 1.41 -13.22 -14.07
N SER A 10 0.92 -14.26 -14.77
CA SER A 10 0.70 -15.61 -14.24
C SER A 10 1.91 -16.26 -13.54
N SER A 11 3.13 -15.95 -13.98
CA SER A 11 4.37 -16.50 -13.41
C SER A 11 5.00 -15.67 -12.29
N VAL A 12 4.60 -14.40 -12.13
CA VAL A 12 5.27 -13.45 -11.21
C VAL A 12 4.32 -12.72 -10.27
N TRP A 13 3.00 -12.88 -10.44
CA TRP A 13 2.01 -12.14 -9.65
C TRP A 13 2.17 -12.37 -8.15
N SER A 14 2.58 -13.57 -7.72
CA SER A 14 2.78 -13.91 -6.31
C SER A 14 3.96 -13.16 -5.72
N GLU A 15 5.06 -13.00 -6.47
CA GLU A 15 6.21 -12.17 -6.06
C GLU A 15 5.82 -10.69 -6.00
N ILE A 16 5.00 -10.22 -6.95
CA ILE A 16 4.56 -8.82 -7.00
C ILE A 16 3.56 -8.51 -5.86
N LEU A 17 2.69 -9.46 -5.50
CA LEU A 17 1.64 -9.27 -4.50
C LEU A 17 1.99 -9.82 -3.11
N GLU A 18 3.18 -10.40 -2.91
CA GLU A 18 3.58 -11.00 -1.63
C GLU A 18 3.42 -10.01 -0.46
N VAL A 19 3.82 -8.76 -0.66
CA VAL A 19 3.73 -7.71 0.36
C VAL A 19 2.27 -7.36 0.69
N PHE A 20 1.37 -7.44 -0.30
CA PHE A 20 -0.06 -7.22 -0.11
C PHE A 20 -0.67 -8.36 0.72
N GLU A 21 -0.32 -9.62 0.42
CA GLU A 21 -0.78 -10.77 1.20
C GLU A 21 -0.27 -10.72 2.65
N MET A 22 0.99 -10.31 2.87
CA MET A 22 1.51 -10.08 4.22
C MET A 22 0.74 -8.99 4.97
N ALA A 23 0.36 -7.89 4.31
CA ALA A 23 -0.42 -6.83 4.92
C ALA A 23 -1.82 -7.32 5.33
N GLU A 24 -2.50 -8.10 4.47
CA GLU A 24 -3.82 -8.69 4.79
C GLU A 24 -3.78 -9.60 6.01
N MET A 25 -2.72 -10.41 6.16
CA MET A 25 -2.54 -11.28 7.32
C MET A 25 -2.43 -10.53 8.65
N THR A 26 -2.12 -9.23 8.64
CA THR A 26 -1.94 -8.43 9.85
C THR A 26 -3.20 -7.72 10.34
N LYS A 27 -4.28 -7.70 9.55
CA LYS A 27 -5.48 -6.90 9.85
C LYS A 27 -6.24 -7.28 11.13
N ASN A 28 -6.05 -8.49 11.67
CA ASN A 28 -6.89 -9.05 12.74
C ASN A 28 -6.10 -9.58 13.95
N VAL A 29 -4.86 -9.15 14.14
CA VAL A 29 -4.07 -9.55 15.31
C VAL A 29 -4.22 -8.48 16.39
N ASN A 30 -4.56 -8.87 17.62
CA ASN A 30 -4.52 -7.98 18.78
C ASN A 30 -3.08 -7.50 18.97
N GLN A 31 -2.78 -6.29 18.50
CA GLN A 31 -1.46 -5.68 18.53
C GLN A 31 -1.49 -4.40 19.35
N THR A 32 -0.44 -4.19 20.13
CA THR A 32 -0.20 -2.89 20.78
C THR A 32 0.15 -1.84 19.72
N PHE A 33 -0.03 -0.55 20.06
CA PHE A 33 0.38 0.55 19.18
C PHE A 33 1.81 0.40 18.66
N SER A 34 2.77 0.07 19.53
CA SER A 34 4.17 -0.10 19.14
C SER A 34 4.36 -1.25 18.14
N GLN A 35 3.62 -2.36 18.28
CA GLN A 35 3.67 -3.47 17.33
C GLN A 35 3.09 -3.08 15.98
N ARG A 36 1.97 -2.34 15.96
CA ARG A 36 1.37 -1.82 14.72
C ARG A 36 2.30 -0.84 14.02
N ALA A 37 2.89 0.11 14.74
CA ALA A 37 3.86 1.06 14.19
C ALA A 37 5.12 0.37 13.65
N GLN A 38 5.66 -0.64 14.33
CA GLN A 38 6.79 -1.41 13.82
C GLN A 38 6.43 -2.19 12.54
N MET A 39 5.26 -2.83 12.52
CA MET A 39 4.78 -3.55 11.36
C MET A 39 4.54 -2.60 10.18
N PHE A 40 3.93 -1.44 10.42
CA PHE A 40 3.71 -0.41 9.41
C PHE A 40 5.02 0.02 8.77
N ASN A 41 6.04 0.35 9.56
CA ASN A 41 7.36 0.71 9.06
C ASN A 41 8.02 -0.42 8.26
N LYS A 42 7.85 -1.68 8.68
CA LYS A 42 8.37 -2.85 7.95
C LYS A 42 7.69 -3.00 6.58
N LEU A 43 6.37 -2.84 6.53
CA LEU A 43 5.59 -2.92 5.29
C LEU A 43 5.92 -1.74 4.38
N GLN A 44 5.96 -0.51 4.91
CA GLN A 44 6.30 0.70 4.16
C GLN A 44 7.60 0.53 3.35
N ARG A 45 8.66 -0.01 3.96
CA ARG A 45 9.93 -0.28 3.26
C ARG A 45 9.80 -1.30 2.13
N ARG A 46 8.87 -2.25 2.24
CA ARG A 46 8.61 -3.26 1.21
C ARG A 46 7.68 -2.76 0.10
N PHE A 47 6.83 -1.78 0.41
CA PHE A 47 5.93 -1.14 -0.55
C PHE A 47 6.59 -0.02 -1.35
N GLN A 48 7.88 0.26 -1.12
CA GLN A 48 8.74 0.94 -2.08
C GLN A 48 9.03 -0.01 -3.25
N VAL A 49 8.05 -0.12 -4.14
CA VAL A 49 8.01 -1.15 -5.20
C VAL A 49 8.87 -0.82 -6.42
N ASP A 50 9.76 0.17 -6.35
CA ASP A 50 10.53 0.66 -7.50
C ASP A 50 11.39 -0.43 -8.13
N ALA A 51 12.09 -1.23 -7.32
CA ALA A 51 12.92 -2.33 -7.82
C ALA A 51 12.07 -3.41 -8.52
N GLY A 52 10.89 -3.73 -7.97
CA GLY A 52 9.94 -4.67 -8.58
C GLY A 52 9.34 -4.12 -9.87
N ALA A 53 8.96 -2.85 -9.85
CA ALA A 53 8.43 -2.12 -11.01
C ALA A 53 9.43 -2.09 -12.17
N ILE A 54 10.71 -1.81 -11.88
CA ILE A 54 11.80 -1.87 -12.86
C ILE A 54 11.98 -3.30 -13.38
N LYS A 55 12.08 -4.28 -12.48
CA LYS A 55 12.36 -5.68 -12.81
C LYS A 55 11.24 -6.32 -13.65
N HIS A 56 9.99 -5.99 -13.37
CA HIS A 56 8.82 -6.64 -13.95
C HIS A 56 8.00 -5.74 -14.88
N GLY A 57 8.42 -4.48 -15.08
CA GLY A 57 7.82 -3.53 -16.03
C GLY A 57 6.42 -3.04 -15.65
N PHE A 58 6.03 -3.11 -14.37
CA PHE A 58 4.74 -2.60 -13.91
C PHE A 58 4.85 -1.21 -13.31
N GLN A 59 3.73 -0.49 -13.27
CA GLN A 59 3.60 0.79 -12.58
C GLN A 59 2.65 0.62 -11.40
N ALA A 60 2.90 1.34 -10.31
CA ALA A 60 2.08 1.25 -9.11
C ALA A 60 1.90 2.61 -8.44
N ALA A 61 0.71 2.81 -7.88
CA ALA A 61 0.37 3.84 -6.93
C ALA A 61 -0.18 3.15 -5.68
N VAL A 62 0.51 3.31 -4.56
CA VAL A 62 0.26 2.57 -3.31
C VAL A 62 -0.07 3.56 -2.21
N ILE A 63 -1.10 3.25 -1.43
CA ILE A 63 -1.48 4.01 -0.24
C ILE A 63 -1.65 3.02 0.91
N MET A 64 -1.17 3.39 2.09
CA MET A 64 -1.37 2.66 3.33
C MET A 64 -1.71 3.62 4.46
N CYS A 65 -2.54 3.15 5.39
CA CYS A 65 -2.80 3.85 6.64
C CYS A 65 -2.85 2.85 7.81
N GLY A 66 -2.73 3.36 9.03
CA GLY A 66 -3.04 2.56 10.23
C GLY A 66 -4.49 2.09 10.24
N ASN A 67 -4.76 1.02 10.98
CA ASN A 67 -6.08 0.41 11.08
C ASN A 67 -6.83 0.78 12.37
N ALA A 68 -6.24 1.58 13.27
CA ALA A 68 -6.90 2.13 14.45
C ALA A 68 -7.01 3.65 14.35
N VAL A 69 -8.24 4.18 14.20
CA VAL A 69 -8.52 5.61 13.93
C VAL A 69 -7.83 6.55 14.92
N ASN A 70 -7.95 6.27 16.22
CA ASN A 70 -7.47 7.17 17.26
C ASN A 70 -5.98 6.97 17.61
N GLU A 71 -5.50 5.73 17.52
CA GLU A 71 -4.14 5.38 17.95
C GLU A 71 -3.12 5.56 16.83
N ASP A 72 -3.53 5.35 15.57
CA ASP A 72 -2.61 5.32 14.42
C ASP A 72 -2.73 6.57 13.54
N ALA A 73 -3.19 7.70 14.08
CA ALA A 73 -3.42 8.94 13.33
C ALA A 73 -2.17 9.43 12.57
N SER A 74 -0.96 9.15 13.09
CA SER A 74 0.31 9.48 12.44
C SER A 74 0.78 8.46 11.39
N LEU A 75 0.15 7.28 11.30
CA LEU A 75 0.53 6.23 10.35
C LEU A 75 -0.17 6.47 9.00
N GLY A 76 0.60 6.95 8.04
CA GLY A 76 0.16 7.19 6.67
C GLY A 76 1.36 7.06 5.73
N PHE A 77 1.14 6.47 4.57
CA PHE A 77 2.16 6.30 3.56
C PHE A 77 1.52 6.31 2.18
N ALA A 78 2.16 7.03 1.27
CA ALA A 78 1.86 6.99 -0.15
C ALA A 78 3.18 6.77 -0.91
N HIS A 79 3.11 6.04 -2.02
CA HIS A 79 4.24 5.83 -2.91
C HIS A 79 3.75 5.62 -4.34
N THR A 80 4.46 6.23 -5.28
CA THR A 80 4.24 5.99 -6.71
C THR A 80 5.55 5.62 -7.38
N THR A 81 5.52 4.63 -8.26
CA THR A 81 6.64 4.35 -9.16
C THR A 81 6.85 5.51 -10.14
N PRO A 82 8.05 5.70 -10.73
CA PRO A 82 8.33 6.83 -11.63
C PRO A 82 7.35 7.01 -12.79
N GLY A 83 6.75 5.93 -13.29
CA GLY A 83 5.74 5.98 -14.35
C GLY A 83 4.32 6.34 -13.90
N ALA A 84 4.11 6.57 -12.60
CA ALA A 84 2.80 6.80 -11.99
C ALA A 84 2.78 7.99 -11.03
N THR A 85 3.77 8.89 -11.07
CA THR A 85 3.91 10.03 -10.14
C THR A 85 2.69 10.95 -10.10
N GLU A 86 2.01 11.13 -11.23
CA GLU A 86 0.82 11.99 -11.32
C GLU A 86 -0.49 11.19 -11.13
N TYR A 87 -0.44 9.92 -10.74
CA TYR A 87 -1.62 9.06 -10.73
C TYR A 87 -2.71 9.59 -9.78
N PHE A 88 -2.35 9.97 -8.55
CA PHE A 88 -3.32 10.46 -7.57
C PHE A 88 -3.94 11.79 -8.02
N GLU A 89 -3.13 12.72 -8.53
CA GLU A 89 -3.63 14.02 -8.97
C GLU A 89 -4.52 13.89 -10.22
N THR A 90 -4.11 13.10 -11.22
CA THR A 90 -4.83 12.99 -12.50
C THR A 90 -6.06 12.10 -12.42
N ARG A 91 -6.01 11.00 -11.64
CA ARG A 91 -7.10 10.01 -11.56
C ARG A 91 -7.96 10.18 -10.33
N CYS A 92 -7.37 10.52 -9.19
CA CYS A 92 -8.08 10.68 -7.92
C CYS A 92 -8.39 12.15 -7.59
N ARG A 93 -7.84 13.11 -8.35
CA ARG A 93 -8.04 14.56 -8.17
C ARG A 93 -7.65 15.03 -6.77
N THR A 94 -6.64 14.40 -6.19
CA THR A 94 -6.15 14.72 -4.86
C THR A 94 -4.68 14.34 -4.74
N ASP A 95 -3.96 14.97 -3.82
CA ASP A 95 -2.56 14.68 -3.55
C ASP A 95 -2.42 13.44 -2.65
N GLU A 96 -1.17 13.08 -2.35
CA GLU A 96 -0.85 11.93 -1.48
C GLU A 96 -1.48 12.04 -0.08
N ASN A 97 -1.48 13.25 0.51
CA ASN A 97 -2.04 13.48 1.83
C ASN A 97 -3.56 13.36 1.84
N GLY A 98 -4.22 13.89 0.81
CA GLY A 98 -5.65 13.76 0.59
C GLY A 98 -6.05 12.30 0.35
N MET A 99 -5.25 11.54 -0.41
CA MET A 99 -5.45 10.10 -0.57
C MET A 99 -5.33 9.33 0.75
N ILE A 100 -4.34 9.64 1.58
CA ILE A 100 -4.19 9.04 2.91
C ILE A 100 -5.40 9.40 3.80
N GLY A 101 -5.82 10.67 3.80
CA GLY A 101 -6.99 11.13 4.54
C GLY A 101 -8.27 10.42 4.11
N ASN A 102 -8.48 10.30 2.80
CA ASN A 102 -9.61 9.57 2.22
C ASN A 102 -9.59 8.10 2.66
N LEU A 103 -8.44 7.42 2.59
CA LEU A 103 -8.32 6.03 3.03
C LEU A 103 -8.62 5.87 4.53
N LYS A 104 -8.09 6.77 5.37
CA LYS A 104 -8.35 6.77 6.82
C LYS A 104 -9.84 6.92 7.15
N SER A 105 -10.60 7.66 6.34
CA SER A 105 -12.06 7.83 6.57
C SER A 105 -12.86 6.54 6.38
N HIS A 106 -12.28 5.52 5.73
CA HIS A 106 -12.87 4.19 5.57
C HIS A 106 -12.43 3.18 6.63
N VAL A 107 -11.51 3.56 7.53
CA VAL A 107 -11.16 2.77 8.70
C VAL A 107 -12.21 3.05 9.77
N LEU A 108 -13.02 2.03 10.09
CA LEU A 108 -14.05 2.08 11.13
C LEU A 108 -13.45 1.80 12.52
#